data_AF-A0A3D2P3I1-F1
#
_entry.id   AF-A0A3D2P3I1-F1
#
_cell.length_a   1.000
_cell.length_b   1.000
_cell.length_c   1.000
_cell.angle_alpha   90.00
_cell.angle_beta   90.00
_cell.angle_gamma   90.00
#
_symmetry.space_group_name_H-M   'P 1'
#
loop_
_entity.id
_entity.type
_entity.pdbx_description
1 polymer ?
#
loop_
_entity_poly.entity_id
_entity_poly.type
_entity_poly.pdbx_seq_one_letter_code
_entity_poly.pdbx_strand_id
1 'polypeptide(L)'
;LMVAMDAQVGPERMFWTASGEVVLMTILGGTGTIVGPILGAGLIKYMENILSKINADILYEWFAMLPDSIADILVFVIYPFIGKGWHLTLGIIFMCVVIFLPGGLVEGGQRIGNMFGRKKKTEGEKSSQPAE
;
A
#
# COMPACT_ATOMS: atom_id res chain seq x y z
N LEU A 1 -51.11 11.19 8.08
CA LEU A 1 -49.99 11.91 8.72
C LEU A 1 -49.16 10.91 9.52
N MET A 2 -48.13 10.33 8.90
CA MET A 2 -46.95 9.71 9.54
C MET A 2 -46.04 9.15 8.41
N VAL A 3 -45.42 10.04 7.65
CA VAL A 3 -44.30 9.72 6.73
C VAL A 3 -43.30 10.88 6.81
N ALA A 4 -42.75 11.06 8.00
CA ALA A 4 -41.58 11.87 8.28
C ALA A 4 -41.05 11.32 9.62
N MET A 5 -39.74 11.29 9.80
CA MET A 5 -39.02 10.83 11.01
C MET A 5 -38.45 9.40 10.99
N ASP A 6 -37.87 8.97 9.87
CA ASP A 6 -36.65 8.16 10.01
C ASP A 6 -35.47 8.93 9.40
N ALA A 7 -35.05 9.96 10.14
CA ALA A 7 -33.79 10.66 9.93
C ALA A 7 -32.64 9.93 10.65
N GLN A 8 -32.75 8.61 10.84
CA GLN A 8 -31.73 7.77 11.46
C GLN A 8 -30.77 7.18 10.42
N VAL A 9 -30.58 7.85 9.29
CA VAL A 9 -29.37 7.69 8.47
C VAL A 9 -28.28 8.56 9.11
N GLY A 10 -27.85 8.17 10.31
CA GLY A 10 -26.70 8.79 10.96
C GLY A 10 -25.46 8.71 10.04
N PRO A 11 -24.59 9.73 10.02
CA PRO A 11 -23.31 9.70 9.28
C PRO A 11 -22.43 8.48 9.60
N GLU A 12 -22.72 7.82 10.73
CA GLU A 12 -22.10 6.62 11.28
C GLU A 12 -22.25 5.37 10.37
N ARG A 13 -23.31 5.31 9.57
CA ARG A 13 -23.61 4.20 8.64
C ARG A 13 -23.21 4.52 7.20
N MET A 14 -22.58 5.67 6.99
CA MET A 14 -22.17 6.09 5.67
C MET A 14 -20.96 5.22 5.29
N PHE A 15 -21.16 4.27 4.38
CA PHE A 15 -20.14 3.34 3.88
C PHE A 15 -19.02 4.02 3.08
N TRP A 16 -18.82 5.33 3.20
CA TRP A 16 -17.82 6.09 2.45
C TRP A 16 -16.39 5.75 2.87
N THR A 17 -16.16 5.37 4.13
CA THR A 17 -14.84 4.89 4.59
C THR A 17 -14.56 3.49 4.05
N ALA A 18 -15.54 2.58 4.09
CA ALA A 18 -15.45 1.25 3.51
C ALA A 18 -15.31 1.29 1.97
N SER A 19 -16.02 2.21 1.31
CA SER A 19 -15.89 2.46 -0.13
C SER A 19 -14.54 3.10 -0.47
N GLY A 20 -14.04 3.95 0.43
CA GLY A 20 -12.72 4.58 0.31
C GLY A 20 -11.60 3.55 0.36
N GLU A 21 -11.66 2.59 1.29
CA GLU A 21 -10.65 1.55 1.44
C GLU A 21 -10.47 0.72 0.15
N VAL A 22 -11.57 0.27 -0.46
CA VAL A 22 -11.53 -0.50 -1.72
C VAL A 22 -10.95 0.34 -2.86
N VAL A 23 -11.32 1.62 -2.94
CA VAL A 23 -10.79 2.54 -3.95
C VAL A 23 -9.28 2.76 -3.75
N LEU A 24 -8.81 2.91 -2.51
CA LEU A 24 -7.39 3.05 -2.18
C LEU A 24 -6.58 1.81 -2.59
N MET A 25 -7.10 0.61 -2.35
CA MET A 25 -6.46 -0.64 -2.79
C MET A 25 -6.33 -0.72 -4.31
N THR A 26 -7.34 -0.24 -5.05
CA THR A 26 -7.32 -0.23 -6.51
C THR A 26 -6.33 0.80 -7.09
N ILE A 27 -6.24 1.99 -6.48
CA ILE A 27 -5.32 3.05 -6.93
C ILE A 27 -3.88 2.62 -6.68
N LEU A 28 -3.58 2.10 -5.49
CA LEU A 28 -2.23 1.67 -5.13
C LEU A 28 -1.79 0.43 -5.93
N GLY A 29 -2.70 -0.51 -6.17
CA GLY A 29 -2.43 -1.70 -6.97
C GLY A 29 -2.36 -1.44 -8.48
N GLY A 30 -3.16 -0.51 -9.01
CA GLY A 30 -3.29 -0.21 -10.43
C GLY A 30 -4.74 -0.33 -10.90
N THR A 31 -5.23 0.68 -11.60
CA THR A 31 -6.63 0.78 -12.05
C THR A 31 -6.89 -0.16 -13.24
N GLY A 32 -8.03 -0.87 -13.22
CA GLY A 32 -8.49 -1.69 -14.35
C GLY A 32 -8.13 -3.18 -14.33
N THR A 33 -7.57 -3.72 -13.24
CA THR A 33 -7.37 -5.18 -13.08
C THR A 33 -7.88 -5.68 -11.73
N ILE A 34 -8.29 -6.95 -11.65
CA ILE A 34 -8.67 -7.61 -10.37
C ILE A 34 -7.42 -7.89 -9.51
N VAL A 35 -6.24 -7.99 -10.16
CA VAL A 35 -4.96 -8.21 -9.50
C VAL A 35 -4.49 -6.97 -8.73
N GLY A 36 -4.82 -5.76 -9.21
CA GLY A 36 -4.52 -4.50 -8.55
C GLY A 36 -5.04 -4.43 -7.11
N PRO A 37 -6.35 -4.53 -6.86
CA PRO A 37 -6.92 -4.52 -5.51
C PRO A 37 -6.28 -5.56 -4.56
N ILE A 38 -5.98 -6.76 -5.06
CA ILE A 38 -5.35 -7.84 -4.27
C ILE A 38 -3.90 -7.48 -3.91
N LEU A 39 -3.12 -6.99 -4.87
CA LEU A 39 -1.76 -6.48 -4.64
C LEU A 39 -1.77 -5.27 -3.70
N GLY A 40 -2.75 -4.38 -3.84
CA GLY A 40 -2.93 -3.22 -3.00
C GLY A 40 -3.19 -3.59 -1.54
N ALA A 41 -4.15 -4.49 -1.32
CA ALA A 41 -4.41 -5.06 0.01
C ALA A 41 -3.17 -5.77 0.58
N GLY A 42 -2.45 -6.54 -0.25
CA GLY A 42 -1.22 -7.22 0.13
C GLY A 42 -0.11 -6.25 0.55
N LEU A 43 0.10 -5.17 -0.21
CA LEU A 43 1.12 -4.17 0.09
C LEU A 43 0.77 -3.38 1.36
N ILE A 44 -0.49 -2.95 1.51
CA ILE A 44 -0.96 -2.25 2.71
C ILE A 44 -0.79 -3.14 3.95
N LYS A 45 -1.23 -4.41 3.88
CA LYS A 45 -1.08 -5.37 5.00
C LYS A 45 0.38 -5.67 5.33
N TYR A 46 1.23 -5.74 4.30
CA TYR A 46 2.67 -5.96 4.47
C TYR A 46 3.35 -4.76 5.15
N MET A 47 3.03 -3.54 4.73
CA MET A 47 3.53 -2.31 5.36
C MET A 47 3.04 -2.17 6.80
N GLU A 48 1.76 -2.48 7.06
CA GLU A 48 1.20 -2.57 8.41
C GLU A 48 2.01 -3.54 9.29
N ASN A 49 2.31 -4.73 8.78
CA ASN A 49 3.04 -5.75 9.52
C ASN A 49 4.52 -5.36 9.77
N ILE A 50 5.13 -4.55 8.91
CA ILE A 50 6.48 -4.02 9.16
C ILE A 50 6.42 -2.91 10.21
N LEU A 51 5.55 -1.92 10.01
CA LEU A 51 5.47 -0.75 10.89
C LEU A 51 5.04 -1.13 12.31
N SER A 52 4.11 -2.06 12.46
CA SER A 52 3.67 -2.59 13.76
C SER A 52 4.76 -3.36 14.51
N LYS A 53 5.82 -3.80 13.83
CA LYS A 53 6.97 -4.47 14.46
C LYS A 53 8.04 -3.49 14.94
N ILE A 54 7.97 -2.22 14.52
CA ILE A 54 8.95 -1.23 14.94
C ILE A 54 8.62 -0.80 16.37
N ASN A 55 9.45 -1.25 17.32
CA ASN A 55 9.35 -0.94 18.74
C ASN A 55 10.39 0.08 19.19
N ALA A 56 10.27 0.55 20.43
CA ALA A 56 11.24 1.48 21.03
C ALA A 56 12.68 0.96 20.92
N ASP A 57 12.87 -0.35 21.07
CA ASP A 57 14.19 -1.00 21.00
C ASP A 57 14.88 -0.79 19.64
N ILE A 58 14.13 -0.89 18.53
CA ILE A 58 14.65 -0.68 17.17
C ILE A 58 15.02 0.80 16.96
N LEU A 59 14.25 1.73 17.55
CA LEU A 59 14.58 3.15 17.48
C LEU A 59 15.85 3.45 18.29
N TYR A 60 16.00 2.89 19.48
CA TYR A 60 17.22 3.04 20.28
C TYR A 60 18.44 2.48 19.55
N GLU A 61 18.29 1.37 18.83
CA GLU A 61 19.37 0.80 18.01
C GLU A 61 19.76 1.73 16.85
N TRP A 62 18.79 2.31 16.14
CA TRP A 62 19.06 3.27 15.06
C TRP A 62 19.67 4.58 15.57
N PHE A 63 19.30 5.01 16.77
CA PHE A 63 19.82 6.22 17.41
C PHE A 63 20.98 5.95 18.38
N ALA A 64 21.56 4.74 18.39
CA ALA A 64 22.69 4.39 19.25
C ALA A 64 23.96 5.23 19.00
N MET A 65 24.01 5.92 17.86
CA MET A 65 25.08 6.86 17.53
C MET A 65 24.94 8.22 18.26
N LEU A 66 23.77 8.51 18.84
CA LEU A 66 23.50 9.75 19.57
C LEU A 66 23.70 9.56 21.09
N PRO A 67 24.04 10.61 21.84
CA PRO A 67 24.02 10.59 23.30
C PRO A 67 22.63 10.18 23.83
N ASP A 68 22.60 9.37 24.89
CA ASP A 68 21.37 8.78 25.45
C ASP A 68 20.26 9.82 25.70
N SER A 69 20.64 11.00 26.19
CA SER A 69 19.69 12.09 26.49
C SER A 69 18.95 12.62 25.25
N ILE A 70 19.60 12.62 24.08
CA ILE A 70 19.00 13.09 22.82
C ILE A 70 18.17 11.96 22.21
N ALA A 71 18.69 10.73 22.26
CA ALA A 71 17.96 9.55 21.81
C ALA A 71 16.63 9.41 22.57
N ASP A 72 16.63 9.53 23.90
CA ASP A 72 15.41 9.45 24.73
C ASP A 72 14.34 10.48 24.33
N ILE A 73 14.74 11.73 24.06
CA ILE A 73 13.81 12.78 23.64
C ILE A 73 13.21 12.45 22.26
N LEU A 74 14.04 12.03 21.31
CA LEU A 74 13.58 11.66 19.96
C LEU A 74 12.68 10.44 19.99
N VAL A 75 13.05 9.41 20.74
CA VAL A 75 12.24 8.19 20.91
C VAL A 75 10.91 8.54 21.58
N PHE A 76 10.90 9.36 22.64
CA PHE A 76 9.67 9.79 23.29
C PHE A 76 8.72 10.53 22.33
N VAL A 77 9.25 11.34 21.41
CA VAL A 77 8.45 12.05 20.40
C VAL A 77 8.02 11.12 19.26
N ILE A 78 8.89 10.25 18.76
CA ILE A 78 8.66 9.43 17.57
C ILE A 78 7.89 8.13 17.88
N TYR A 79 8.19 7.47 19.01
CA TYR A 79 7.54 6.22 19.42
C TYR A 79 6.01 6.26 19.44
N PRO A 80 5.31 7.32 19.92
CA PRO A 80 3.86 7.37 19.83
C PRO A 80 3.32 7.37 18.40
N PHE A 81 4.10 7.79 17.39
CA PHE A 81 3.69 7.72 15.98
C PHE A 81 3.99 6.37 15.32
N ILE A 82 5.10 5.73 15.67
CA ILE A 82 5.52 4.48 15.03
C ILE A 82 4.95 3.26 15.76
N GLY A 83 4.97 3.26 17.10
CA GLY A 83 4.48 2.16 17.93
C GLY A 83 2.96 2.19 18.11
N LYS A 84 2.47 3.08 18.99
CA LYS A 84 1.03 3.15 19.30
C LYS A 84 0.19 3.74 18.17
N GLY A 85 0.76 4.69 17.42
CA GLY A 85 0.11 5.44 16.35
C GLY A 85 0.42 4.94 14.95
N TRP A 86 0.72 3.64 14.78
CA TRP A 86 1.14 3.05 13.51
C TRP A 86 0.24 3.41 12.32
N HIS A 87 -1.08 3.59 12.55
CA HIS A 87 -2.02 4.04 11.52
C HIS A 87 -1.71 5.41 10.93
N LEU A 88 -1.21 6.35 11.74
CA LEU A 88 -0.86 7.70 11.27
C LEU A 88 0.39 7.64 10.40
N THR A 89 1.42 6.93 10.85
CA THR A 89 2.65 6.73 10.08
C THR A 89 2.38 5.95 8.79
N LEU A 90 1.57 4.90 8.86
CA LEU A 90 1.14 4.14 7.69
C LEU A 90 0.34 5.02 6.72
N GLY A 91 -0.55 5.89 7.22
CA GLY A 91 -1.30 6.85 6.42
C GLY A 91 -0.40 7.85 5.69
N ILE A 92 0.61 8.40 6.36
CA ILE A 92 1.58 9.32 5.74
C ILE A 92 2.40 8.60 4.66
N ILE A 93 2.98 7.44 4.98
CA ILE A 93 3.79 6.69 4.02
C ILE A 93 2.93 6.25 2.84
N PHE A 94 1.70 5.82 3.10
CA PHE A 94 0.72 5.49 2.06
C PHE A 94 0.45 6.68 1.14
N MET A 95 0.23 7.88 1.71
CA MET A 95 0.02 9.12 0.96
C MET A 95 1.22 9.42 0.05
N CYS A 96 2.44 9.30 0.57
CA CYS A 96 3.66 9.44 -0.23
C CYS A 96 3.71 8.41 -1.37
N VAL A 97 3.48 7.13 -1.09
CA VAL A 97 3.49 6.06 -2.10
C VAL A 97 2.49 6.34 -3.22
N VAL A 98 1.27 6.77 -2.89
CA VAL A 98 0.23 7.07 -3.89
C VAL A 98 0.59 8.28 -4.75
N ILE A 99 1.24 9.31 -4.19
CA ILE A 99 1.73 10.46 -4.99
C ILE A 99 2.83 9.99 -5.95
N PHE A 100 3.80 9.22 -5.45
CA PHE A 100 4.97 8.83 -6.23
C PHE A 100 4.68 7.70 -7.24
N LEU A 101 3.63 6.90 -7.02
CA LEU A 101 3.18 5.85 -7.93
C LEU A 101 1.79 6.20 -8.51
N PRO A 102 1.70 7.17 -9.44
CA PRO A 102 0.43 7.59 -10.04
C PRO A 102 -0.26 6.50 -10.87
N GLY A 103 0.48 5.51 -11.39
CA GLY A 103 -0.05 4.37 -12.16
C GLY A 103 -0.26 3.09 -11.35
N GLY A 104 0.03 3.11 -10.04
CA GLY A 104 0.00 1.93 -9.18
C GLY A 104 1.11 0.91 -9.45
N LEU A 105 1.15 -0.15 -8.64
CA LEU A 105 2.19 -1.19 -8.68
C LEU A 105 2.15 -2.06 -9.95
N VAL A 106 0.95 -2.28 -10.50
CA VAL A 106 0.73 -3.13 -11.69
C VAL A 106 1.35 -2.51 -12.95
N GLU A 107 1.32 -1.19 -13.14
CA GLU A 107 2.01 -0.55 -14.26
C GLU A 107 3.53 -0.79 -14.21
N GLY A 108 4.12 -0.70 -13.01
CA GLY A 108 5.54 -1.01 -12.81
C GLY A 108 5.87 -2.45 -13.17
N GLY A 109 5.06 -3.40 -12.67
CA GLY A 109 5.23 -4.83 -12.97
C GLY A 109 5.04 -5.17 -14.46
N GLN A 110 4.05 -4.58 -15.12
CA GLN A 110 3.79 -4.80 -16.55
C GLN A 110 4.88 -4.21 -17.45
N ARG A 111 5.44 -3.04 -17.12
CA ARG A 111 6.57 -2.44 -17.86
C ARG A 111 7.82 -3.32 -17.77
N ILE A 112 8.11 -3.86 -16.59
CA ILE A 112 9.21 -4.82 -16.39
C ILE A 112 8.94 -6.13 -17.14
N GLY A 113 7.74 -6.68 -17.01
CA GLY A 113 7.33 -7.92 -17.68
C GLY A 113 7.42 -7.84 -19.20
N ASN A 114 7.00 -6.73 -19.80
CA ASN A 114 7.12 -6.52 -21.25
C ASN A 114 8.58 -6.34 -21.70
N MET A 115 9.45 -5.81 -20.85
CA MET A 115 10.88 -5.69 -21.13
C MET A 115 11.58 -7.05 -21.11
N PHE A 116 11.16 -7.95 -20.21
CA PHE A 116 11.69 -9.32 -20.12
C PHE A 116 11.04 -10.33 -21.10
N GLY A 117 9.76 -10.13 -21.44
CA GLY A 117 8.98 -11.05 -22.31
C GLY A 117 9.36 -11.03 -23.80
N ARG A 118 10.13 -10.02 -24.24
CA ARG A 118 10.55 -9.88 -25.65
C ARG A 118 11.47 -11.00 -26.15
N LYS A 119 12.05 -11.85 -25.27
CA LYS A 119 12.90 -12.97 -25.69
C LYS A 119 12.16 -14.26 -26.07
N LYS A 120 10.88 -14.44 -25.70
CA LYS A 120 10.22 -15.75 -25.85
C LYS A 120 9.45 -15.95 -27.18
N LYS A 121 9.23 -14.90 -27.98
CA LYS A 121 8.39 -14.99 -29.19
C LYS A 121 9.14 -15.43 -30.45
N THR A 122 10.48 -15.46 -30.46
CA THR A 122 11.26 -15.77 -31.68
C THR A 122 11.45 -17.26 -31.95
N GLU A 123 11.22 -18.15 -30.97
CA GLU A 123 11.49 -19.60 -31.13
C GLU A 123 10.30 -20.42 -31.67
N GLY A 124 9.07 -19.88 -31.65
CA GLY A 124 7.86 -20.64 -31.99
C GLY A 124 7.48 -20.69 -33.48
N GLU A 125 8.06 -19.86 -34.34
CA GLU A 125 7.57 -19.64 -35.71
C GLU A 125 8.38 -20.38 -36.80
N LYS A 126 9.51 -21.01 -36.44
CA LYS A 126 10.35 -21.74 -37.42
C LYS A 126 10.04 -23.24 -37.57
N SER A 127 9.10 -23.80 -36.80
CA SER A 127 8.87 -25.26 -36.77
C SER A 127 7.63 -25.74 -37.56
N SER A 128 6.87 -24.86 -38.21
CA SER A 128 5.62 -25.25 -38.88
C SER A 128 5.54 -24.81 -40.34
N GLN A 129 6.63 -24.89 -41.10
CA GLN A 129 6.53 -25.06 -42.54
C GLN A 129 6.40 -26.57 -42.82
N PRO A 130 5.23 -27.06 -43.29
CA PRO A 130 5.17 -28.41 -43.84
C PRO A 130 5.99 -28.41 -45.14
N ALA A 131 6.95 -29.31 -45.21
CA ALA A 131 7.72 -29.56 -46.41
C ALA A 131 6.78 -30.12 -47.50
N GLU A 132 6.65 -29.38 -48.60
CA GLU A 132 6.55 -29.95 -49.95
C GLU A 132 7.95 -30.24 -50.48
#